data_AF-A0A438IB69-F1
#
_entry.id   AF-A0A438IB69-F1
#
_cell.length_a   1.000
_cell.length_b   1.000
_cell.length_c   1.000
_cell.angle_alpha   90.00
_cell.angle_beta   90.00
_cell.angle_gamma   90.00
#
_symmetry.space_group_name_H-M   'P 1'
#
loop_
_entity.id
_entity.type
_entity.pdbx_description
1 polymer ?
#
loop_
_entity_poly.entity_id
_entity_poly.type
_entity_poly.pdbx_seq_one_letter_code
_entity_poly.pdbx_strand_id
1 'polypeptide(L)'
;MKMAFHGINQATSNPGITLQLSAIKPLTRNNFEEWYESFNVHMTLHNLDLALRVNEPSKPTDVSSANERSFYKRWEHSNRSCLMVMNYTMDKSIKECVPKTERVKDFLENVKANYTKIDKVEMAAYLKLLTTTMYDGVSGVKDHIIKVKHYFNKVNEMKVELSEKFLKWLILEYLPTSFDAVKLTYKALKE
;
A
#
# COMPACT_ATOMS: atom_id res chain seq x y z
N MET A 1 0.70 -56.98 -19.82
CA MET A 1 0.55 -55.56 -20.19
C MET A 1 0.07 -54.80 -18.95
N LYS A 2 0.98 -54.21 -18.16
CA LYS A 2 0.63 -53.47 -16.93
C LYS A 2 0.31 -52.03 -17.34
N MET A 3 -0.95 -51.61 -17.17
CA MET A 3 -1.33 -50.20 -17.25
C MET A 3 -0.83 -49.49 -16.00
N ALA A 4 0.08 -48.54 -16.19
CA ALA A 4 0.51 -47.63 -15.13
C ALA A 4 -0.51 -46.49 -15.02
N PHE A 5 -1.24 -46.42 -13.90
CA PHE A 5 -2.03 -45.25 -13.55
C PHE A 5 -1.08 -44.12 -13.17
N HIS A 6 -1.03 -43.08 -14.01
CA HIS A 6 -0.29 -41.85 -13.75
C HIS A 6 -1.10 -41.00 -12.75
N GLY A 7 -0.59 -40.86 -11.53
CA GLY A 7 -1.23 -40.12 -10.46
C GLY A 7 -1.38 -38.63 -10.80
N ILE A 8 -2.61 -38.16 -10.82
CA ILE A 8 -2.94 -36.73 -10.89
C ILE A 8 -2.67 -36.16 -9.50
N ASN A 9 -1.59 -35.40 -9.32
CA ASN A 9 -1.40 -34.57 -8.13
C ASN A 9 -2.37 -33.39 -8.20
N GLN A 10 -3.60 -33.62 -7.74
CA GLN A 10 -4.54 -32.57 -7.40
C GLN A 10 -3.93 -31.73 -6.28
N ALA A 11 -4.08 -30.42 -6.35
CA ALA A 11 -3.82 -29.55 -5.21
C ALA A 11 -4.80 -29.95 -4.11
N THR A 12 -4.34 -30.78 -3.17
CA THR A 12 -5.13 -31.15 -2.01
C THR A 12 -5.13 -29.95 -1.07
N SER A 13 -6.29 -29.33 -0.92
CA SER A 13 -6.58 -28.59 0.31
C SER A 13 -6.29 -29.54 1.47
N ASN A 14 -5.61 -29.06 2.51
CA ASN A 14 -5.28 -29.89 3.66
C ASN A 14 -6.61 -30.35 4.30
N PRO A 15 -7.00 -31.63 4.22
CA PRO A 15 -8.37 -32.06 4.50
C PRO A 15 -8.79 -31.90 5.97
N GLY A 16 -7.85 -31.56 6.86
CA GLY A 16 -8.09 -31.29 8.27
C GLY A 16 -8.31 -29.82 8.65
N ILE A 17 -8.15 -28.86 7.72
CA ILE A 17 -8.27 -27.42 8.03
C ILE A 17 -9.31 -26.80 7.10
N THR A 18 -10.46 -26.43 7.64
CA THR A 18 -11.52 -25.69 6.93
C THR A 18 -11.24 -24.19 7.00
N LEU A 19 -11.36 -23.49 5.86
CA LEU A 19 -11.21 -22.03 5.82
C LEU A 19 -12.46 -21.38 6.42
N GLN A 20 -12.34 -20.93 7.67
CA GLN A 20 -13.39 -20.20 8.38
C GLN A 20 -13.30 -18.71 8.07
N LEU A 21 -14.09 -18.24 7.08
CA LEU A 21 -14.06 -16.84 6.65
C LEU A 21 -14.44 -15.85 7.77
N SER A 22 -15.23 -16.29 8.76
CA SER A 22 -15.59 -15.50 9.94
C SER A 22 -14.43 -15.29 10.92
N ALA A 23 -13.36 -16.09 10.84
CA ALA A 23 -12.15 -15.94 11.66
C ALA A 23 -11.16 -14.92 11.08
N ILE A 24 -11.34 -14.51 9.83
CA ILE A 24 -10.60 -13.41 9.23
C ILE A 24 -11.26 -12.11 9.70
N LYS A 25 -10.48 -11.20 10.27
CA LYS A 25 -11.01 -9.90 10.71
C LYS A 25 -11.61 -9.18 9.49
N PRO A 26 -12.72 -8.44 9.62
CA PRO A 26 -13.22 -7.65 8.51
C PRO A 26 -12.31 -6.45 8.25
N LEU A 27 -12.10 -6.09 6.98
CA LEU A 27 -11.47 -4.83 6.63
C LEU A 27 -12.50 -3.71 6.83
N THR A 28 -12.14 -2.78 7.70
CA THR A 28 -12.85 -1.55 7.99
C THR A 28 -11.99 -0.35 7.57
N ARG A 29 -12.34 0.86 8.00
CA ARG A 29 -11.71 2.09 7.50
C ARG A 29 -10.20 2.21 7.77
N ASN A 30 -9.68 1.65 8.86
CA ASN A 30 -8.34 1.97 9.36
C ASN A 30 -7.65 0.81 10.10
N ASN A 31 -7.88 -0.43 9.68
CA ASN A 31 -7.33 -1.63 10.31
C ASN A 31 -6.65 -2.56 9.27
N PHE A 32 -6.05 -2.00 8.22
CA PHE A 32 -5.41 -2.78 7.17
C PHE A 32 -4.39 -3.78 7.75
N GLU A 33 -3.58 -3.35 8.70
CA GLU A 33 -2.52 -4.17 9.28
C GLU A 33 -3.08 -5.41 9.97
N GLU A 34 -4.08 -5.24 10.84
CA GLU A 34 -4.73 -6.35 11.56
C GLU A 34 -5.55 -7.24 10.62
N TRP A 35 -6.22 -6.64 9.64
CA TRP A 35 -6.94 -7.37 8.60
C TRP A 35 -5.99 -8.26 7.80
N TYR A 36 -4.93 -7.66 7.25
CA TYR A 36 -3.95 -8.34 6.40
C TYR A 36 -3.22 -9.45 7.15
N GLU A 37 -2.84 -9.22 8.41
CA GLU A 37 -2.24 -10.24 9.26
C GLU A 37 -3.17 -11.46 9.40
N SER A 38 -4.44 -11.22 9.77
CA SER A 38 -5.42 -12.30 9.94
C SER A 38 -5.68 -13.05 8.63
N PHE A 39 -5.81 -12.32 7.52
CA PHE A 39 -5.97 -12.87 6.19
C PHE A 39 -4.76 -13.74 5.79
N ASN A 40 -3.54 -13.21 5.93
CA ASN A 40 -2.32 -13.85 5.48
C ASN A 40 -2.06 -15.17 6.22
N VAL A 41 -2.28 -15.20 7.54
CA VAL A 41 -2.19 -16.43 8.34
C VAL A 41 -3.11 -17.51 7.77
N HIS A 42 -4.38 -17.19 7.48
CA HIS A 42 -5.31 -18.15 6.90
C HIS A 42 -4.88 -18.60 5.50
N MET A 43 -4.50 -17.68 4.61
CA MET A 43 -4.07 -18.05 3.26
C MET A 43 -2.86 -18.98 3.26
N THR A 44 -1.89 -18.75 4.14
CA THR A 44 -0.72 -19.60 4.30
C THR A 44 -1.11 -20.98 4.87
N LEU A 45 -1.94 -21.05 5.91
CA LEU A 45 -2.40 -22.33 6.49
C LEU A 45 -3.16 -23.20 5.47
N HIS A 46 -3.81 -22.58 4.49
CA HIS A 46 -4.54 -23.27 3.43
C HIS A 46 -3.74 -23.47 2.13
N ASN A 47 -2.45 -23.12 2.09
CA ASN A 47 -1.60 -23.19 0.87
C ASN A 47 -2.14 -22.38 -0.32
N LEU A 48 -2.82 -21.27 -0.05
CA LEU A 48 -3.42 -20.38 -1.05
C LEU A 48 -2.65 -19.08 -1.24
N ASP A 49 -1.46 -18.95 -0.66
CA ASP A 49 -0.64 -17.72 -0.60
C ASP A 49 0.39 -17.58 -1.73
N LEU A 50 0.44 -18.52 -2.68
CA LEU A 50 1.44 -18.56 -3.75
C LEU A 50 1.52 -17.25 -4.55
N ALA A 51 0.38 -16.67 -4.92
CA ALA A 51 0.30 -15.42 -5.67
C ALA A 51 0.67 -14.17 -4.85
N LEU A 52 0.61 -14.28 -3.51
CA LEU A 52 1.11 -13.23 -2.62
C LEU A 52 2.65 -13.26 -2.58
N ARG A 53 3.25 -14.45 -2.59
CA ARG A 53 4.71 -14.63 -2.47
C ARG A 53 5.46 -14.48 -3.80
N VAL A 54 4.88 -14.94 -4.91
CA VAL A 54 5.55 -15.00 -6.21
C VAL A 54 4.90 -14.05 -7.21
N ASN A 55 5.71 -13.32 -7.97
CA ASN A 55 5.22 -12.47 -9.06
C ASN A 55 4.51 -13.31 -10.14
N GLU A 56 3.66 -12.68 -10.94
CA GLU A 56 2.94 -13.38 -12.01
C GLU A 56 3.93 -14.12 -12.94
N PRO A 57 3.86 -15.45 -13.05
CA PRO A 57 4.66 -16.20 -14.00
C PRO A 57 4.18 -15.93 -15.43
N SER A 58 5.07 -16.11 -16.39
CA SER A 58 4.71 -16.03 -17.81
C SER A 58 3.56 -16.97 -18.13
N LYS A 59 2.58 -16.48 -18.90
CA LYS A 59 1.45 -17.28 -19.36
C LYS A 59 1.98 -18.48 -20.17
N PRO A 60 1.54 -19.71 -19.87
CA PRO A 60 1.99 -20.89 -20.59
C PRO A 60 1.60 -20.82 -22.07
N THR A 61 2.49 -21.32 -22.92
CA THR A 61 2.29 -21.45 -24.36
C THR A 61 2.22 -22.92 -24.74
N ASP A 62 1.98 -23.24 -26.02
CA ASP A 62 1.91 -24.63 -26.50
C ASP A 62 3.22 -25.42 -26.33
N VAL A 63 4.35 -24.74 -26.15
CA VAL A 63 5.66 -25.37 -25.90
C VAL A 63 6.01 -25.49 -24.41
N SER A 64 5.21 -24.93 -23.50
CA SER A 64 5.48 -25.00 -22.07
C SER A 64 5.43 -26.43 -21.54
N SER A 65 6.36 -26.75 -20.65
CA SER A 65 6.44 -28.02 -19.95
C SER A 65 5.21 -28.25 -19.07
N ALA A 66 4.98 -29.53 -18.71
CA ALA A 66 3.90 -29.89 -17.79
C ALA A 66 4.05 -29.19 -16.42
N ASN A 67 5.29 -29.01 -15.96
CA ASN A 67 5.60 -28.34 -14.70
C ASN A 67 5.26 -26.85 -14.73
N GLU A 68 5.61 -26.14 -15.80
CA GLU A 68 5.29 -24.71 -15.96
C GLU A 68 3.78 -24.48 -16.01
N ARG A 69 3.04 -25.32 -16.76
CA ARG A 69 1.57 -25.24 -16.82
C ARG A 69 0.92 -25.52 -15.48
N SER A 70 1.42 -26.53 -14.75
CA SER A 70 0.95 -26.86 -13.41
C SER A 70 1.22 -25.73 -12.41
N PHE A 71 2.42 -25.15 -12.46
CA PHE A 71 2.78 -24.00 -11.63
C PHE A 71 1.89 -22.79 -11.90
N TYR A 72 1.68 -22.44 -13.17
CA TYR A 72 0.79 -21.34 -13.56
C TYR A 72 -0.64 -21.55 -13.04
N LYS A 73 -1.22 -22.74 -13.22
CA LYS A 73 -2.57 -23.06 -12.71
C LYS A 73 -2.68 -22.92 -11.20
N ARG A 74 -1.65 -23.36 -10.46
CA ARG A 74 -1.60 -23.19 -8.99
C ARG A 74 -1.50 -21.71 -8.60
N TRP A 75 -0.69 -20.94 -9.31
CA TRP A 75 -0.56 -19.50 -9.08
C TRP A 75 -1.87 -18.77 -9.38
N GLU A 76 -2.50 -19.05 -10.52
CA GLU A 76 -3.80 -18.47 -10.90
C GLU A 76 -4.89 -18.82 -9.88
N HIS A 77 -4.96 -20.08 -9.45
CA HIS A 77 -5.90 -20.51 -8.41
C HIS A 77 -5.69 -19.75 -7.09
N SER A 78 -4.43 -19.59 -6.67
CA SER A 78 -4.06 -18.81 -5.49
C SER A 78 -4.45 -17.33 -5.64
N ASN A 79 -4.17 -16.71 -6.79
CA ASN A 79 -4.53 -15.33 -7.10
C ASN A 79 -6.04 -15.11 -6.98
N ARG A 80 -6.83 -15.96 -7.65
CA ARG A 80 -8.30 -15.90 -7.63
C ARG A 80 -8.86 -16.11 -6.23
N SER A 81 -8.32 -17.08 -5.48
CA SER A 81 -8.80 -17.39 -4.14
C SER A 81 -8.51 -16.26 -3.16
N CYS A 82 -7.31 -15.67 -3.21
CA CYS A 82 -6.98 -14.49 -2.42
C CYS A 82 -7.93 -13.33 -2.72
N LEU A 83 -8.14 -13.00 -3.99
CA LEU A 83 -9.06 -11.91 -4.37
C LEU A 83 -10.47 -12.16 -3.85
N MET A 84 -10.98 -13.39 -3.94
CA MET A 84 -12.31 -13.74 -3.45
C MET A 84 -12.43 -13.57 -1.93
N VAL A 85 -11.46 -14.09 -1.17
CA VAL A 85 -11.44 -13.98 0.30
C VAL A 85 -11.30 -12.51 0.72
N MET A 86 -10.39 -11.76 0.10
CA MET A 86 -10.23 -10.33 0.39
C MET A 86 -11.52 -9.55 0.11
N ASN A 87 -12.17 -9.76 -1.04
CA ASN A 87 -13.43 -9.09 -1.37
C ASN A 87 -14.61 -9.53 -0.48
N TYR A 88 -14.54 -10.71 0.11
CA TYR A 88 -15.59 -11.20 1.01
C TYR A 88 -15.45 -10.62 2.42
N THR A 89 -14.22 -10.47 2.90
CA THR A 89 -13.92 -9.98 4.25
C THR A 89 -13.86 -8.46 4.34
N MET A 90 -14.19 -7.74 3.27
CA MET A 90 -14.30 -6.28 3.29
C MET A 90 -15.69 -5.81 3.71
N ASP A 91 -15.72 -4.72 4.47
CA ASP A 91 -16.94 -3.96 4.67
C ASP A 91 -17.56 -3.57 3.32
N LYS A 92 -18.89 -3.62 3.27
CA LYS A 92 -19.66 -3.40 2.04
C LYS A 92 -19.33 -2.05 1.37
N SER A 93 -19.21 -0.98 2.16
CA SER A 93 -18.89 0.36 1.66
C SER A 93 -17.48 0.46 1.07
N ILE A 94 -16.53 -0.32 1.58
CA ILE A 94 -15.16 -0.39 1.04
C ILE A 94 -15.17 -1.13 -0.29
N LYS A 95 -15.87 -2.27 -0.33
CA LYS A 95 -15.99 -3.12 -1.53
C LYS A 95 -16.56 -2.37 -2.73
N GLU A 96 -17.48 -1.44 -2.51
CA GLU A 96 -18.08 -0.60 -3.55
C GLU A 96 -17.11 0.47 -4.09
N CYS A 97 -16.12 0.88 -3.29
CA CYS A 97 -15.14 1.91 -3.63
C CYS A 97 -13.82 1.36 -4.22
N VAL A 98 -13.50 0.08 -3.96
CA VAL A 98 -12.24 -0.51 -4.42
C VAL A 98 -12.35 -0.90 -5.90
N PRO A 99 -11.41 -0.46 -6.76
CA PRO A 99 -11.40 -0.86 -8.16
C PRO A 99 -11.23 -2.36 -8.31
N LYS A 100 -11.89 -2.95 -9.31
CA LYS A 100 -11.67 -4.35 -9.67
C LYS A 100 -10.28 -4.49 -10.27
N THR A 101 -9.48 -5.40 -9.72
CA THR A 101 -8.16 -5.74 -10.24
C THR A 101 -8.07 -7.24 -10.49
N GLU A 102 -7.29 -7.62 -11.50
CA GLU A 102 -7.07 -9.03 -11.83
C GLU A 102 -5.98 -9.68 -10.98
N ARG A 103 -5.07 -8.87 -10.43
CA ARG A 103 -3.92 -9.31 -9.64
C ARG A 103 -4.11 -8.98 -8.17
N VAL A 104 -3.89 -9.98 -7.32
CA VAL A 104 -3.98 -9.85 -5.86
C VAL A 104 -2.98 -8.84 -5.29
N LYS A 105 -1.78 -8.71 -5.88
CA LYS A 105 -0.77 -7.75 -5.42
C LYS A 105 -1.22 -6.31 -5.65
N ASP A 106 -1.66 -6.00 -6.86
CA ASP A 106 -2.18 -4.68 -7.21
C ASP A 106 -3.41 -4.32 -6.36
N PHE A 107 -4.29 -5.31 -6.12
CA PHE A 107 -5.42 -5.15 -5.21
C PHE A 107 -4.95 -4.78 -3.79
N LEU A 108 -4.02 -5.55 -3.25
CA LEU A 108 -3.50 -5.38 -1.90
C LEU A 108 -2.78 -4.04 -1.72
N GLU A 109 -2.01 -3.60 -2.72
CA GLU A 109 -1.36 -2.29 -2.73
C GLU A 109 -2.38 -1.16 -2.67
N ASN A 110 -3.44 -1.23 -3.49
CA ASN A 110 -4.52 -0.24 -3.45
C ASN A 110 -5.21 -0.22 -2.08
N VAL A 111 -5.50 -1.39 -1.51
CA VAL A 111 -6.16 -1.50 -0.21
C VAL A 111 -5.27 -0.93 0.90
N LYS A 112 -3.98 -1.29 0.93
CA LYS A 112 -2.99 -0.76 1.87
C LYS A 112 -2.91 0.77 1.77
N ALA A 113 -2.76 1.27 0.55
CA ALA A 113 -2.66 2.69 0.29
C ALA A 113 -3.88 3.47 0.76
N ASN A 114 -5.07 2.87 0.87
CA ASN A 114 -6.30 3.58 1.26
C ASN A 114 -6.72 3.34 2.72
N TYR A 115 -6.46 2.16 3.29
CA TYR A 115 -7.04 1.72 4.57
C TYR A 115 -6.01 1.46 5.69
N THR A 116 -4.72 1.73 5.45
CA THR A 116 -3.72 1.82 6.54
C THR A 116 -4.12 2.91 7.53
N LYS A 117 -4.00 2.59 8.82
CA LYS A 117 -4.27 3.53 9.91
C LYS A 117 -3.34 4.74 9.82
N ILE A 118 -3.92 5.93 9.82
CA ILE A 118 -3.17 7.18 10.00
C ILE A 118 -3.16 7.53 11.48
N ASP A 119 -1.97 7.70 12.06
CA ASP A 119 -1.84 8.25 13.41
C ASP A 119 -2.19 9.74 13.38
N LYS A 120 -3.43 10.05 13.80
CA LYS A 120 -3.94 11.43 13.81
C LYS A 120 -3.19 12.32 14.79
N VAL A 121 -2.64 11.76 15.88
CA VAL A 121 -1.90 12.54 16.88
C VAL A 121 -0.55 12.92 16.31
N GLU A 122 0.14 11.97 15.68
CA GLU A 122 1.41 12.21 15.00
C GLU A 122 1.24 13.18 13.82
N MET A 123 0.21 12.99 13.00
CA MET A 123 -0.13 13.90 11.90
C MET A 123 -0.37 15.33 12.40
N ALA A 124 -1.14 15.50 13.47
CA ALA A 124 -1.38 16.82 14.07
C ALA A 124 -0.08 17.44 14.61
N ALA A 125 0.81 16.63 15.19
CA ALA A 125 2.12 17.09 15.66
C ALA A 125 3.00 17.58 14.49
N TYR A 126 3.08 16.83 13.39
CA TYR A 126 3.84 17.26 12.21
C TYR A 126 3.22 18.48 11.51
N LEU A 127 1.89 18.58 11.44
CA LEU A 127 1.19 19.77 10.93
C LEU A 127 1.51 21.01 11.78
N LYS A 128 1.54 20.86 13.11
CA LYS A 128 1.94 21.92 14.02
C LYS A 128 3.39 22.32 13.76
N LEU A 129 4.32 21.36 13.73
CA LEU A 129 5.73 21.64 13.42
C LEU A 129 5.89 22.35 12.07
N LEU A 130 5.17 21.91 11.04
CA LEU A 130 5.20 22.53 9.71
C LEU A 130 4.75 24.01 9.75
N THR A 131 3.70 24.33 10.49
CA THR A 131 3.08 25.67 10.53
C THR A 131 3.63 26.60 11.63
N THR A 132 4.51 26.12 12.50
CA THR A 132 5.08 26.95 13.58
C THR A 132 6.60 27.04 13.56
N THR A 133 7.28 26.26 12.70
CA THR A 133 8.76 26.30 12.61
C THR A 133 9.19 27.51 11.80
N MET A 134 9.42 28.63 12.49
CA MET A 134 10.03 29.83 11.93
C MET A 134 11.54 29.65 11.76
N TYR A 135 12.16 30.42 10.86
CA TYR A 135 13.62 30.50 10.79
C TYR A 135 14.17 31.19 12.05
N ASP A 136 15.22 30.62 12.65
CA ASP A 136 15.77 31.07 13.94
C ASP A 136 16.75 32.25 13.82
N GLY A 137 17.08 32.68 12.61
CA GLY A 137 18.01 33.79 12.37
C GLY A 137 19.48 33.39 12.39
N VAL A 138 19.82 32.17 12.84
CA VAL A 138 21.19 31.76 13.17
C VAL A 138 21.64 30.52 12.37
N SER A 139 20.75 29.54 12.23
CA SER A 139 21.02 28.32 11.45
C SER A 139 21.11 28.61 9.95
N GLY A 140 21.72 27.73 9.15
CA GLY A 140 21.76 27.91 7.71
C GLY A 140 20.35 27.85 7.10
N VAL A 141 20.02 28.79 6.20
CA VAL A 141 18.74 28.80 5.45
C VAL A 141 18.45 27.45 4.78
N LYS A 142 19.50 26.79 4.25
CA LYS A 142 19.39 25.46 3.65
C LYS A 142 18.91 24.41 4.67
N ASP A 143 19.42 24.45 5.90
CA ASP A 143 19.05 23.52 6.96
C ASP A 143 17.61 23.73 7.40
N HIS A 144 17.18 24.99 7.49
CA HIS A 144 15.78 25.33 7.73
C HIS A 144 14.85 24.79 6.64
N ILE A 145 15.19 24.99 5.36
CA ILE A 145 14.42 24.45 4.24
C ILE A 145 14.31 22.92 4.30
N ILE A 146 15.42 22.23 4.60
CA ILE A 146 15.43 20.77 4.76
C ILE A 146 14.49 20.35 5.90
N LYS A 147 14.51 21.05 7.03
CA LYS A 147 13.63 20.77 8.18
C LYS A 147 12.15 20.96 7.84
N VAL A 148 11.78 22.08 7.22
CA VAL A 148 10.39 22.36 6.80
C VAL A 148 9.93 21.34 5.75
N LYS A 149 10.78 21.00 4.77
CA LYS A 149 10.50 19.97 3.76
C LYS A 149 10.32 18.58 4.37
N HIS A 150 11.09 18.25 5.42
CA HIS A 150 10.92 16.99 6.14
C HIS A 150 9.51 16.88 6.77
N TYR A 151 9.04 17.92 7.47
CA TYR A 151 7.68 17.94 8.04
C TYR A 151 6.60 17.88 6.96
N PHE A 152 6.77 18.63 5.88
CA PHE A 152 5.85 18.60 4.73
C PHE A 152 5.73 17.20 4.13
N ASN A 153 6.86 16.52 3.89
CA ASN A 153 6.86 15.17 3.36
C ASN A 153 6.18 14.19 4.31
N LYS A 154 6.43 14.28 5.63
CA LYS A 154 5.79 13.42 6.63
C LYS A 154 4.27 13.57 6.66
N VAL A 155 3.79 14.81 6.60
CA VAL A 155 2.35 15.12 6.52
C VAL A 155 1.73 14.56 5.22
N ASN A 156 2.44 14.61 4.10
CA ASN A 156 1.96 14.06 2.83
C ASN A 156 2.03 12.52 2.76
N GLU A 157 3.02 11.89 3.39
CA GLU A 157 3.05 10.43 3.63
C GLU A 157 1.79 9.98 4.39
N MET A 158 1.21 10.85 5.22
CA MET A 158 -0.03 10.65 5.96
C MET A 158 -1.31 11.11 5.20
N LYS A 159 -1.22 11.28 3.87
CA LYS A 159 -2.35 11.58 2.96
C LYS A 159 -3.04 12.94 3.14
N VAL A 160 -2.34 13.96 3.61
CA VAL A 160 -2.88 15.33 3.65
C VAL A 160 -2.79 16.02 2.27
N GLU A 161 -1.94 15.52 1.37
CA GLU A 161 -1.85 15.96 -0.04
C GLU A 161 -1.60 17.47 -0.23
N LEU A 162 -0.75 18.07 0.60
CA LEU A 162 -0.31 19.44 0.46
C LEU A 162 0.48 19.64 -0.85
N SER A 163 0.19 20.74 -1.55
CA SER A 163 0.87 21.06 -2.82
C SER A 163 2.28 21.62 -2.62
N GLU A 164 3.17 21.43 -3.60
CA GLU A 164 4.47 22.10 -3.60
C GLU A 164 4.36 23.64 -3.59
N LYS A 165 3.26 24.19 -4.14
CA LYS A 165 3.00 25.64 -4.12
C LYS A 165 2.83 26.12 -2.68
N PHE A 166 2.14 25.35 -1.84
CA PHE A 166 2.00 25.62 -0.41
C PHE A 166 3.36 25.58 0.30
N LEU A 167 4.19 24.56 0.05
CA LEU A 167 5.53 24.48 0.63
C LEU A 167 6.40 25.71 0.28
N LYS A 168 6.39 26.12 -0.99
CA LYS A 168 7.13 27.29 -1.47
C LYS A 168 6.67 28.58 -0.79
N TRP A 169 5.35 28.77 -0.68
CA TRP A 169 4.77 29.90 0.05
C TRP A 169 5.20 29.91 1.52
N LEU A 170 5.08 28.77 2.20
CA LEU A 170 5.39 28.62 3.62
C LEU A 170 6.87 28.94 3.93
N ILE A 171 7.79 28.41 3.11
CA ILE A 171 9.23 28.68 3.27
C ILE A 171 9.51 30.19 3.15
N LEU A 172 8.90 30.87 2.17
CA LEU A 172 9.12 32.30 1.96
C LEU A 172 8.52 33.15 3.07
N GLU A 173 7.38 32.74 3.62
CA GLU A 173 6.72 33.44 4.72
C GLU A 173 7.58 33.44 5.99
N TYR A 174 8.25 32.31 6.26
CA TYR A 174 9.03 32.12 7.49
C TYR A 174 10.50 32.55 7.41
N LEU A 175 10.96 33.03 6.26
CA LEU A 175 12.24 33.72 6.17
C LEU A 175 12.15 35.11 6.85
N PRO A 176 13.20 35.56 7.55
CA PRO A 176 13.21 36.90 8.14
C PRO A 176 13.17 38.01 7.10
N THR A 177 12.91 39.24 7.57
CA THR A 177 12.96 40.46 6.75
C THR A 177 14.33 40.73 6.12
N SER A 178 15.41 40.21 6.72
CA SER A 178 16.74 40.26 6.10
C SER A 178 16.82 39.57 4.73
N PHE A 179 15.82 38.75 4.38
CA PHE A 179 15.70 38.08 3.08
C PHE A 179 14.64 38.70 2.16
N ASP A 180 14.11 39.89 2.46
CA ASP A 180 13.01 40.49 1.69
C ASP A 180 13.36 40.70 0.20
N ALA A 181 14.62 41.05 -0.12
CA ALA A 181 15.09 41.13 -1.50
C ALA A 181 14.95 39.79 -2.25
N VAL A 182 15.22 38.67 -1.57
CA VAL A 182 15.07 37.32 -2.12
C VAL A 182 13.59 36.98 -2.31
N LYS A 183 12.74 37.35 -1.34
CA LYS A 183 11.28 37.14 -1.43
C LYS A 183 10.68 37.89 -2.62
N LEU A 184 11.04 39.15 -2.81
CA LEU A 184 10.57 39.98 -3.91
C LEU A 184 11.02 39.45 -5.27
N THR A 185 12.30 39.07 -5.39
CA THR A 185 12.87 38.49 -6.61
C THR A 185 12.16 37.19 -6.99
N TYR A 186 11.89 36.31 -6.02
CA TYR A 186 11.18 35.05 -6.29
C TYR A 186 9.74 35.29 -6.76
N LYS A 187 9.02 36.23 -6.13
CA LYS A 187 7.65 36.56 -6.53
C LYS A 187 7.60 37.08 -7.96
N ALA A 188 8.51 37.98 -8.32
CA ALA A 188 8.60 38.55 -9.68
C ALA A 188 8.99 37.54 -10.77
N LEU A 189 9.67 36.44 -10.43
CA LEU A 189 10.02 35.36 -11.36
C LEU A 189 8.91 34.31 -11.55
N LYS A 190 7.84 34.37 -10.75
CA LYS A 190 6.77 33.37 -10.68
C LYS A 190 5.40 33.92 -11.07
N GLU A 191 5.29 35.23 -11.27
CA GLU A 191 4.25 35.88 -12.07
C GLU A 191 4.62 35.80 -13.55
#